data_AF-A0AAD5XFE5-F1
#
_entry.id   AF-A0AAD5XFE5-F1
#
_cell.length_a   1.000
_cell.length_b   1.000
_cell.length_c   1.000
_cell.angle_alpha   90.00
_cell.angle_beta   90.00
_cell.angle_gamma   90.00
#
_symmetry.space_group_name_H-M   'P 1'
#
loop_
_entity.id
_entity.type
_entity.pdbx_description
1 polymer ?
#
loop_
_entity_poly.entity_id
_entity_poly.type
_entity_poly.pdbx_seq_one_letter_code
_entity_poly.pdbx_strand_id
1 'polypeptide(L)'
;MIALHAVQFEATHPKSTVIAFDTHSFLMKVLNNPSQYGIVNTTRFCTNYSAVDIATNYASYGCLPINKYFWYNTGHITYRVHELIAQEVEKFLIRK
;
A
#
# COMPACT_ATOMS: atom_id res chain seq x y z
N MET A 1 -18.89 1.93 -9.62
CA MET A 1 -18.67 3.08 -10.52
C MET A 1 -17.32 3.04 -11.25
N ILE A 2 -16.15 2.76 -10.69
CA ILE A 2 -14.89 2.64 -11.49
C ILE A 2 -14.76 1.30 -12.22
N ALA A 3 -15.02 0.17 -11.54
CA ALA A 3 -14.91 -1.16 -12.14
C ALA A 3 -15.84 -1.35 -13.36
N LEU A 4 -17.05 -0.78 -13.33
CA LEU A 4 -17.97 -0.81 -14.47
C LEU A 4 -17.42 -0.04 -15.68
N HIS A 5 -16.76 1.10 -15.46
CA HIS A 5 -16.12 1.85 -16.55
C HIS A 5 -14.95 1.07 -17.15
N ALA A 6 -14.18 0.33 -16.34
CA ALA A 6 -13.10 -0.53 -16.85
C ALA A 6 -13.64 -1.62 -17.79
N VAL A 7 -14.72 -2.28 -17.40
CA VAL A 7 -15.40 -3.30 -18.24
C VAL A 7 -15.93 -2.68 -19.54
N GLN A 8 -16.61 -1.54 -19.45
CA GLN A 8 -17.14 -0.84 -20.63
C GLN A 8 -16.03 -0.38 -21.58
N PHE A 9 -14.91 0.09 -21.03
CA PHE A 9 -13.76 0.51 -21.83
C PHE A 9 -13.15 -0.68 -22.58
N GLU A 10 -12.95 -1.82 -21.92
CA GLU A 10 -12.45 -3.04 -22.55
C GLU A 10 -13.37 -3.51 -23.69
N ALA A 11 -14.69 -3.52 -23.45
CA ALA A 11 -15.69 -3.91 -24.46
C ALA A 11 -15.68 -3.03 -25.72
N THR A 12 -15.26 -1.76 -25.59
CA THR A 12 -15.21 -0.79 -26.69
C THR A 12 -13.82 -0.66 -27.32
N HIS A 13 -12.79 -1.27 -26.72
CA HIS A 13 -11.40 -1.19 -27.17
C HIS A 13 -10.78 -2.61 -27.21
N PRO A 14 -11.15 -3.45 -28.19
CA PRO A 14 -10.82 -4.89 -28.19
C PRO A 14 -9.33 -5.21 -28.35
N LYS A 15 -8.48 -4.22 -28.63
CA LYS A 15 -7.02 -4.36 -28.68
C LYS A 15 -6.33 -4.05 -27.35
N SER A 16 -7.09 -3.62 -26.34
CA SER A 16 -6.59 -3.26 -25.02
C SER A 16 -6.96 -4.34 -24.02
N THR A 17 -6.05 -4.66 -23.10
CA THR A 17 -6.38 -5.43 -21.90
C THR A 17 -6.58 -4.46 -20.75
N VAL A 18 -7.75 -4.52 -20.12
CA VAL A 18 -8.08 -3.63 -18.99
C VAL A 18 -8.17 -4.46 -17.73
N ILE A 19 -7.50 -3.98 -16.68
CA ILE A 19 -7.46 -4.69 -15.42
C ILE A 19 -7.69 -3.68 -14.30
N ALA A 20 -8.74 -3.90 -13.52
CA ALA A 20 -9.05 -3.10 -12.34
C ALA A 20 -8.63 -3.88 -11.09
N PHE A 21 -7.59 -3.40 -10.40
CA PHE A 21 -7.18 -3.93 -9.10
C PHE A 21 -7.79 -3.10 -7.98
N ASP A 22 -8.50 -3.75 -7.05
CA ASP A 22 -9.14 -3.08 -5.92
C ASP A 22 -8.14 -2.85 -4.77
N THR A 23 -7.33 -1.81 -4.91
CA THR A 23 -6.36 -1.39 -3.89
C THR A 23 -7.05 -1.05 -2.56
N HIS A 24 -8.28 -0.50 -2.61
CA HIS A 24 -9.00 -0.08 -1.41
C HIS A 24 -9.31 -1.30 -0.53
N SER A 25 -9.93 -2.34 -1.09
CA SER A 25 -10.26 -3.56 -0.34
C SER A 25 -9.00 -4.23 0.24
N PHE A 26 -7.90 -4.26 -0.51
CA PHE A 26 -6.64 -4.80 0.00
C PHE A 26 -6.06 -3.97 1.15
N LEU A 27 -5.98 -2.65 1.01
CA LEU A 27 -5.46 -1.78 2.07
C LEU A 27 -6.33 -1.82 3.32
N MET A 28 -7.65 -1.91 3.18
CA MET A 28 -8.56 -2.11 4.31
C MET A 28 -8.31 -3.43 5.03
N LYS A 29 -8.01 -4.52 4.31
CA LYS A 29 -7.61 -5.79 4.92
C LYS A 29 -6.33 -5.66 5.75
N VAL A 30 -5.34 -4.92 5.24
CA VAL A 30 -4.09 -4.63 5.96
C VAL A 30 -4.35 -3.79 7.21
N LEU A 31 -5.15 -2.72 7.11
CA LEU A 31 -5.50 -1.85 8.23
C LEU A 31 -6.32 -2.57 9.32
N ASN A 32 -7.18 -3.51 8.94
CA ASN A 32 -7.97 -4.31 9.87
C ASN A 32 -7.16 -5.41 10.57
N ASN A 33 -6.04 -5.86 9.98
CA ASN A 33 -5.22 -6.95 10.50
C ASN A 33 -3.70 -6.65 10.46
N PRO A 34 -3.24 -5.49 10.97
CA PRO A 34 -1.91 -4.96 10.67
C PRO A 34 -0.76 -5.87 11.16
N SER A 35 -0.98 -6.59 12.27
CA SER A 35 0.00 -7.52 12.84
C SER A 35 0.34 -8.67 11.89
N GLN A 36 -0.61 -9.17 11.10
CA GLN A 36 -0.39 -10.22 10.09
C GLN A 36 0.58 -9.77 9.00
N TYR A 37 0.71 -8.45 8.81
CA TYR A 37 1.55 -7.84 7.79
C TYR A 37 2.86 -7.26 8.36
N GLY A 38 3.07 -7.40 9.67
CA GLY A 38 4.23 -6.85 10.39
C GLY A 38 4.16 -5.33 10.62
N ILE A 39 2.97 -4.74 10.48
CA ILE A 39 2.69 -3.33 10.72
C ILE A 39 2.26 -3.15 12.18
N VAL A 40 2.81 -2.14 12.84
CA VAL A 40 2.57 -1.84 14.26
C VAL A 40 1.74 -0.56 14.41
N ASN A 41 2.01 0.46 13.60
CA ASN A 41 1.31 1.75 13.70
C ASN A 41 0.50 2.03 12.41
N THR A 42 -0.81 2.16 12.56
CA THR A 42 -1.76 2.42 11.46
C THR A 42 -2.42 3.79 11.52
N THR A 43 -2.19 4.57 12.57
CA THR A 43 -2.91 5.83 12.84
C THR A 43 -2.02 7.07 12.73
N ARG A 44 -0.71 6.91 12.90
CA ARG A 44 0.28 7.99 12.82
C ARG A 44 1.44 7.58 11.91
N PHE A 45 2.29 8.56 11.63
CA PHE A 45 3.59 8.38 11.00
C PHE A 45 4.67 9.03 11.89
N CYS A 46 5.94 8.75 11.63
CA CYS A 46 7.06 9.37 12.34
C CYS A 46 7.15 10.86 11.97
N THR A 47 7.17 11.79 12.93
CA THR A 47 7.27 13.24 12.61
C THR A 47 8.56 13.58 11.84
N ASN A 48 9.65 12.87 12.13
CA ASN A 48 10.95 13.02 11.46
C ASN A 48 11.14 12.01 10.32
N TYR A 49 10.06 11.57 9.65
CA TYR A 49 10.11 10.54 8.61
C TYR A 49 11.09 10.86 7.45
N SER A 50 11.41 12.13 7.23
CA SER A 50 12.30 12.61 6.17
C SER A 50 13.73 12.89 6.63
N ALA A 51 14.09 12.57 7.88
CA ALA A 51 15.47 12.68 8.34
C ALA A 51 16.39 11.79 7.50
N VAL A 52 17.59 12.29 7.18
CA VAL A 52 18.53 11.65 6.24
C VAL A 52 18.98 10.26 6.69
N ASP A 53 19.02 10.01 7.99
CA ASP A 53 19.45 8.78 8.64
C ASP A 53 18.29 7.98 9.24
N ILE A 54 17.03 8.35 8.93
CA ILE A 54 15.82 7.75 9.53
C ILE A 54 15.77 6.23 9.39
N ALA A 55 16.37 5.67 8.34
CA ALA A 55 16.44 4.23 8.12
C ALA A 55 17.22 3.49 9.21
N THR A 56 18.19 4.14 9.85
CA THR A 56 19.10 3.53 10.84
C THR A 56 19.00 4.16 12.22
N ASN A 57 18.58 5.43 12.31
CA ASN A 57 18.58 6.21 13.54
C ASN A 57 17.16 6.60 14.02
N TYR A 58 16.13 5.91 13.55
CA TYR A 58 14.72 6.16 13.93
C TYR A 58 14.48 6.25 15.45
N ALA A 59 15.25 5.49 16.24
CA ALA A 59 15.09 5.45 17.70
C ALA A 59 15.45 6.79 18.36
N SER A 60 16.44 7.53 17.84
CA SER A 60 16.79 8.86 18.35
C SER A 60 15.68 9.89 18.14
N TYR A 61 14.83 9.66 17.14
CA TYR A 61 13.64 10.47 16.85
C TYR A 61 12.38 10.00 17.59
N GLY A 62 12.48 8.98 18.46
CA GLY A 62 11.32 8.40 19.14
C GLY A 62 10.37 7.66 18.19
N CYS A 63 10.85 7.24 17.03
CA CYS A 63 10.07 6.53 16.02
C CYS A 63 10.31 5.02 16.08
N LEU A 64 9.44 4.25 15.44
CA LEU A 64 9.69 2.86 15.09
C LEU A 64 10.50 2.80 13.77
N PRO A 65 11.06 1.64 13.39
CA PRO A 65 11.54 1.45 12.03
C PRO A 65 10.43 1.80 11.03
N ILE A 66 10.76 2.48 9.92
CA ILE A 66 9.75 2.98 8.97
C ILE A 66 8.86 1.86 8.40
N ASN A 67 9.38 0.64 8.20
CA ASN A 67 8.57 -0.52 7.78
C ASN A 67 7.53 -1.00 8.81
N LYS A 68 7.53 -0.48 10.04
CA LYS A 68 6.52 -0.79 11.06
C LYS A 68 5.33 0.18 11.03
N TYR A 69 5.38 1.22 10.21
CA TYR A 69 4.26 2.12 9.99
C TYR A 69 3.50 1.77 8.72
N PHE A 70 2.17 1.95 8.75
CA PHE A 70 1.35 1.96 7.55
C PHE A 70 1.58 3.26 6.76
N TRP A 71 1.50 4.39 7.46
CA TRP A 71 1.64 5.73 6.88
C TRP A 71 3.10 6.20 6.92
N TYR A 72 3.58 6.69 5.78
CA TYR A 72 4.86 7.39 5.68
C TYR A 72 4.70 8.87 6.06
N ASN A 73 3.63 9.50 5.58
CA ASN A 73 3.22 10.86 5.93
C ASN A 73 1.70 11.01 5.85
N THR A 74 1.17 12.22 5.73
CA THR A 74 -0.27 12.52 5.70
C THR A 74 -1.01 12.00 4.45
N GLY A 75 -0.30 11.54 3.42
CA GLY A 75 -0.94 11.04 2.18
C GLY A 75 -0.29 9.80 1.57
N HIS A 76 0.90 9.41 2.01
CA HIS A 76 1.64 8.28 1.44
C HIS A 76 1.75 7.14 2.44
N ILE A 77 1.66 5.93 1.93
CA ILE A 77 1.96 4.69 2.66
C ILE A 77 3.46 4.41 2.61
N THR A 78 3.96 3.57 3.52
CA THR A 78 5.39 3.21 3.56
C THR A 78 5.79 2.25 2.45
N TYR A 79 7.10 2.13 2.21
CA TYR A 79 7.65 1.16 1.25
C TYR A 79 7.22 -0.28 1.56
N ARG A 80 7.04 -0.62 2.84
CA ARG A 80 6.57 -1.94 3.25
C ARG A 80 5.12 -2.18 2.79
N VAL A 81 4.26 -1.18 2.87
CA VAL A 81 2.88 -1.32 2.37
C VAL A 81 2.85 -1.33 0.84
N HIS A 82 3.72 -0.56 0.18
CA HIS A 82 3.90 -0.66 -1.28
C HIS A 82 4.33 -2.06 -1.73
N GLU A 83 5.26 -2.69 -1.02
CA GLU A 83 5.68 -4.08 -1.28
C GLU A 83 4.50 -5.05 -1.14
N LEU A 84 3.67 -4.90 -0.11
CA LEU A 84 2.47 -5.72 0.08
C LEU A 84 1.46 -5.54 -1.07
N ILE A 85 1.25 -4.31 -1.55
CA ILE A 85 0.41 -4.06 -2.73
C ILE A 85 0.98 -4.77 -3.96
N ALA A 86 2.29 -4.64 -4.20
CA ALA A 86 2.93 -5.26 -5.36
C ALA A 86 2.76 -6.78 -5.36
N GLN A 87 2.95 -7.43 -4.22
CA GLN A 87 2.72 -8.87 -4.05
C GLN A 87 1.26 -9.27 -4.31
N GLU A 88 0.30 -8.46 -3.90
CA GLU A 88 -1.11 -8.76 -4.14
C GLU A 88 -1.51 -8.52 -5.60
N VAL A 89 -0.96 -7.49 -6.24
CA VAL A 89 -1.12 -7.25 -7.68
C VAL A 89 -0.54 -8.43 -8.48
N GLU A 90 0.65 -8.91 -8.13
CA GLU A 90 1.25 -10.09 -8.76
C GLU A 90 0.32 -11.31 -8.68
N LYS A 91 -0.17 -11.66 -7.49
CA LYS A 91 -1.12 -12.77 -7.31
C LYS A 91 -2.39 -12.58 -8.11
N PHE A 92 -2.89 -11.34 -8.18
CA PHE A 92 -4.09 -11.01 -8.92
C PHE A 92 -3.89 -11.19 -10.43
N LEU A 93 -2.73 -10.79 -10.97
CA LEU A 93 -2.38 -10.98 -12.37
C LEU A 93 -2.17 -12.46 -12.75
N ILE A 94 -1.54 -13.25 -11.87
CA ILE A 94 -1.32 -14.69 -12.11
C ILE A 94 -2.62 -15.51 -12.11
N ARG A 95 -3.63 -15.07 -11.34
CA ARG A 95 -4.93 -15.75 -11.25
C ARG A 95 -5.91 -15.38 -12.38
N LYS A 96 -5.57 -14.38 -13.19
CA LYS A 96 -6.42 -13.90 -14.28
C LYS A 96 -6.13 -14.68 -15.56
#